data_AF-A0A258ETA7-F1
#
_entry.id   AF-A0A258ETA7-F1
#
_cell.length_a   1.000
_cell.length_b   1.000
_cell.length_c   1.000
_cell.angle_alpha   90.00
_cell.angle_beta   90.00
_cell.angle_gamma   90.00
#
_symmetry.space_group_name_H-M   'P 1'
#
loop_
_entity.id
_entity.type
_entity.pdbx_description
1 polymer ?
#
loop_
_entity_poly.entity_id
_entity_poly.type
_entity_poly.pdbx_seq_one_letter_code
_entity_poly.pdbx_strand_id
1 'polypeptide(L)'
;FRGFEKKEVTSFLEEMAQAMEQINQENLELRSRLQQVESEAKRLKDVEDSLFRTLKTAEDTGAAMITEASEAADQIIGEANQIAEQATKQAQDYAAQVKQQADEQARIITSAAEAKAKETIKEIRESMQSLVRSYDGLLEQREALVKSLKRVSQDALNQIELSDAHFFRIDAKAYQRAIEELSRSSHFTVANISTLATQAPSVPHTEDEPAEQFEDDMSTAHLEEDTQETVDALQHELEEEGILDPEEESVPLEEEPVAAMEEEIMETEDSEPEIHEEEIKQKPVNTPPQAQTESKKSNGGSFFDDID
;
A
#
# COMPACT_ATOMS: atom_id res chain seq x y z
N PHE A 1 94.12 89.42 79.12
CA PHE A 1 92.89 88.73 78.68
C PHE A 1 93.16 88.12 77.31
N ARG A 2 93.13 86.77 77.19
CA ARG A 2 93.22 86.07 75.91
C ARG A 2 91.83 86.11 75.27
N GLY A 3 91.60 87.10 74.42
CA GLY A 3 90.37 87.23 73.65
C GLY A 3 90.47 86.49 72.33
N PHE A 4 89.32 86.21 71.72
CA PHE A 4 89.24 85.64 70.38
C PHE A 4 89.63 86.67 69.31
N GLU A 5 90.21 86.21 68.21
CA GLU A 5 90.60 87.07 67.10
C GLU A 5 89.36 87.42 66.26
N LYS A 6 89.07 88.72 66.16
CA LYS A 6 87.80 89.20 65.60
C LYS A 6 87.56 88.73 64.16
N LYS A 7 88.61 88.62 63.35
CA LYS A 7 88.56 88.17 61.94
C LYS A 7 88.22 86.70 61.81
N GLU A 8 88.85 85.85 62.62
CA GLU A 8 88.64 84.40 62.63
C GLU A 8 87.21 84.07 63.11
N VAL A 9 86.74 84.77 64.15
CA VAL A 9 85.36 84.63 64.63
C VAL A 9 84.35 85.08 63.57
N THR A 10 84.59 86.17 62.84
CA THR A 10 83.69 86.58 61.74
C THR A 10 83.66 85.55 60.61
N SER A 11 84.80 85.00 60.20
CA SER A 11 84.87 83.96 59.15
C SER A 11 84.10 82.70 59.57
N PHE A 12 84.30 82.25 60.81
CA PHE A 12 83.58 81.11 61.36
C PHE A 12 82.06 81.33 61.44
N LEU A 13 81.63 82.53 61.84
CA LEU A 13 80.20 82.88 61.86
C LEU A 13 79.60 82.95 60.44
N GLU A 14 80.37 83.37 59.45
CA GLU A 14 79.96 83.39 58.03
C GLU A 14 79.82 81.97 57.46
N GLU A 15 80.78 81.08 57.74
CA GLU A 15 80.70 79.66 57.38
C GLU A 15 79.52 78.97 58.06
N MET A 16 79.31 79.24 59.35
CA MET A 16 78.18 78.69 60.10
C MET A 16 76.83 79.22 59.58
N ALA A 17 76.77 80.50 59.16
CA ALA A 17 75.57 81.07 58.54
C ALA A 17 75.28 80.41 57.18
N GLN A 18 76.31 80.18 56.34
CA GLN A 18 76.16 79.45 55.07
C GLN A 18 75.72 78.00 55.28
N ALA A 19 76.30 77.29 56.25
CA ALA A 19 75.88 75.92 56.59
C ALA A 19 74.44 75.87 57.11
N MET A 20 74.02 76.86 57.91
CA MET A 20 72.64 76.98 58.40
C MET A 20 71.66 77.25 57.25
N GLU A 21 72.05 78.05 56.26
CA GLU A 21 71.26 78.30 55.06
C GLU A 21 71.12 77.03 54.20
N GLN A 22 72.22 76.30 53.97
CA GLN A 22 72.20 75.01 53.27
C GLN A 22 71.28 73.99 53.96
N ILE A 23 71.40 73.82 55.29
CA ILE A 23 70.55 72.91 56.05
C ILE A 23 69.08 73.31 55.94
N ASN A 24 68.76 74.61 56.00
CA ASN A 24 67.39 75.07 55.82
C ASN A 24 66.87 74.81 54.41
N GLN A 25 67.69 75.01 53.39
CA GLN A 25 67.36 74.71 51.99
C GLN A 25 67.04 73.21 51.82
N GLU A 26 67.91 72.33 52.33
CA GLU A 26 67.71 70.88 52.30
C GLU A 26 66.46 70.46 53.08
N ASN A 27 66.21 71.06 54.25
CA ASN A 27 65.02 70.75 55.04
C ASN A 27 63.74 71.11 54.28
N LEU A 28 63.75 72.23 53.55
CA LEU A 28 62.61 72.69 52.77
C LEU A 28 62.39 71.81 51.53
N GLU A 29 63.47 71.38 50.86
CA GLU A 29 63.41 70.43 49.75
C GLU A 29 62.89 69.05 50.21
N LEU A 30 63.41 68.53 51.33
CA LEU A 30 62.96 67.25 51.89
C LEU A 30 61.49 67.29 52.30
N ARG A 31 61.02 68.38 52.90
CA ARG A 31 59.59 68.57 53.24
C ARG A 31 58.72 68.62 51.99
N SER A 32 59.15 69.35 50.95
CA SER A 32 58.43 69.41 49.67
C SER A 32 58.32 68.02 49.03
N ARG A 33 59.43 67.27 49.02
CA ARG A 33 59.49 65.92 48.46
C ARG A 33 58.63 64.94 49.27
N LEU A 34 58.65 65.04 50.59
CA LEU A 34 57.81 64.24 51.47
C LEU A 34 56.33 64.51 51.19
N GLN A 35 55.93 65.78 51.11
CA GLN A 35 54.55 66.15 50.77
C GLN A 35 54.14 65.62 49.39
N GLN A 36 55.03 65.68 48.40
CA GLN A 36 54.77 65.14 47.06
C GLN A 36 54.55 63.62 47.11
N VAL A 37 55.44 62.87 47.76
CA VAL A 37 55.34 61.40 47.90
C VAL A 37 54.08 61.00 48.67
N GLU A 38 53.73 61.72 49.74
CA GLU A 38 52.48 61.47 50.48
C GLU A 38 51.24 61.69 49.61
N SER A 39 51.25 62.72 48.75
CA SER A 39 50.15 62.99 47.83
C SER A 39 50.03 61.92 46.74
N GLU A 40 51.15 61.42 46.21
CA GLU A 40 51.19 60.35 45.24
C GLU A 40 50.73 59.03 45.86
N ALA A 41 51.20 58.70 47.06
CA ALA A 41 50.76 57.51 47.80
C ALA A 41 49.25 57.52 48.07
N LYS A 42 48.71 58.68 48.44
CA LYS A 42 47.25 58.85 48.62
C LYS A 42 46.50 58.62 47.30
N ARG A 43 46.97 59.20 46.20
CA ARG A 43 46.37 59.00 44.88
C ARG A 43 46.41 57.53 44.45
N LEU A 44 47.52 56.84 44.67
CA LEU A 44 47.66 55.41 44.35
C LEU A 44 46.66 54.57 45.14
N LYS A 45 46.47 54.90 46.43
CA LYS A 45 45.47 54.25 47.27
C LYS A 45 44.04 54.47 46.77
N ASP A 46 43.69 55.69 46.38
CA ASP A 46 42.35 55.99 45.81
C ASP A 46 42.12 55.20 44.50
N VAL A 47 43.17 55.04 43.68
CA VAL A 47 43.13 54.24 42.46
C VAL A 47 42.96 52.75 42.78
N GLU A 48 43.73 52.22 43.72
CA GLU A 48 43.60 50.83 44.21
C GLU A 48 42.19 50.54 44.73
N ASP A 49 41.63 51.42 45.57
CA ASP A 49 40.27 51.28 46.09
C ASP A 49 39.23 51.24 44.96
N SER A 50 39.42 52.04 43.91
CA SER A 50 38.52 52.05 42.74
C SER A 50 38.64 50.78 41.88
N LEU A 51 39.87 50.28 41.69
CA LEU A 51 40.15 49.03 40.99
C LEU A 51 39.57 47.85 41.76
N PHE A 52 39.75 47.81 43.08
CA PHE A 52 39.23 46.75 43.93
C PHE A 52 37.70 46.69 43.90
N ARG A 53 37.02 47.84 43.97
CA ARG A 53 35.56 47.88 43.83
C ARG A 53 35.09 47.37 42.47
N THR A 54 35.82 47.72 41.40
CA THR A 54 35.50 47.28 40.04
C THR A 54 35.70 45.77 39.89
N LEU A 55 36.81 45.25 40.41
CA LEU A 55 37.13 43.82 40.39
C LEU A 55 36.10 43.02 41.18
N LYS A 56 35.73 43.49 42.37
CA LYS A 56 34.68 42.85 43.17
C LYS A 56 33.33 42.87 42.46
N THR A 57 32.96 43.99 41.83
CA THR A 57 31.72 44.08 41.06
C THR A 57 31.74 43.11 39.87
N ALA A 58 32.87 42.99 39.18
CA ALA A 58 33.05 42.05 38.08
C ALA A 58 32.96 40.59 38.57
N GLU A 59 33.54 40.27 39.73
CA GLU A 59 33.44 38.97 40.37
C GLU A 59 31.99 38.63 40.74
N ASP A 60 31.30 39.54 41.44
CA ASP A 60 29.90 39.38 41.83
C ASP A 60 28.99 39.21 40.59
N THR A 61 29.25 39.99 39.53
CA THR A 61 28.52 39.87 38.25
C THR A 61 28.82 38.53 37.58
N GLY A 62 30.08 38.09 37.58
CA GLY A 62 30.49 36.80 37.05
C GLY A 62 29.81 35.63 37.77
N ALA A 63 29.76 35.68 39.09
CA ALA A 63 29.07 34.68 39.90
C ALA A 63 27.56 34.65 39.60
N ALA A 64 26.91 35.82 39.54
CA ALA A 64 25.50 35.94 39.20
C ALA A 64 25.18 35.40 37.78
N MET A 65 26.04 35.69 36.81
CA MET A 65 25.91 35.16 35.44
C MET A 65 26.04 33.64 35.40
N ILE A 66 26.96 33.06 36.18
CA ILE A 66 27.12 31.60 36.23
C ILE A 66 25.87 30.95 36.84
N THR A 67 25.32 31.52 37.91
CA THR A 67 24.09 31.00 38.53
C THR A 67 22.90 31.10 37.58
N GLU A 68 22.70 32.24 36.92
CA GLU A 68 21.62 32.44 35.97
C GLU A 68 21.74 31.51 34.76
N ALA A 69 22.95 31.35 34.21
CA ALA A 69 23.20 30.43 33.11
C ALA A 69 22.97 28.96 33.51
N SER A 70 23.31 28.59 34.75
CA SER A 70 23.07 27.24 35.27
C SER A 70 21.58 26.98 35.47
N GLU A 71 20.85 27.92 36.07
CA GLU A 71 19.39 27.82 36.22
C GLU A 71 18.68 27.74 34.86
N ALA A 72 19.10 28.56 33.89
CA ALA A 72 18.56 28.52 32.54
C ALA A 72 18.86 27.18 31.85
N ALA A 73 20.07 26.63 32.02
CA ALA A 73 20.43 25.32 31.49
C ALA A 73 19.56 24.21 32.11
N ASP A 74 19.35 24.23 33.42
CA ASP A 74 18.49 23.28 34.12
C ASP A 74 17.04 23.37 33.65
N GLN A 75 16.53 24.58 33.41
CA GLN A 75 15.20 24.80 32.81
C GLN A 75 15.12 24.20 31.42
N ILE A 76 16.09 24.48 30.53
CA ILE A 76 16.12 23.93 29.17
C ILE A 76 16.17 22.40 29.20
N ILE A 77 16.98 21.81 30.07
CA ILE A 77 17.07 20.35 30.23
C ILE A 77 15.73 19.79 30.74
N GLY A 78 15.11 20.45 31.72
CA GLY A 78 13.79 20.08 32.24
C GLY A 78 12.71 20.07 31.16
N GLU A 79 12.63 21.16 30.38
CA GLU A 79 11.69 21.29 29.26
C GLU A 79 11.96 20.25 28.16
N ALA A 80 13.22 20.06 27.79
CA ALA A 80 13.60 19.06 26.79
C ALA A 80 13.22 17.64 27.22
N ASN A 81 13.45 17.29 28.49
CA ASN A 81 13.05 16.00 29.05
C ASN A 81 11.52 15.84 29.05
N GLN A 82 10.78 16.87 29.43
CA GLN A 82 9.32 16.85 29.41
C GLN A 82 8.77 16.68 27.99
N ILE A 83 9.31 17.38 27.01
CA ILE A 83 8.93 17.25 25.60
C ILE A 83 9.26 15.84 25.10
N ALA A 84 10.43 15.30 25.44
CA ALA A 84 10.81 13.93 25.07
C ALA A 84 9.87 12.89 25.70
N GLU A 85 9.50 13.04 26.97
CA GLU A 85 8.55 12.15 27.64
C GLU A 85 7.15 12.24 27.00
N GLN A 86 6.69 13.44 26.68
CA GLN A 86 5.42 13.62 25.98
C GLN A 86 5.43 13.00 24.58
N ALA A 87 6.51 13.21 23.81
CA ALA A 87 6.65 12.67 22.46
C ALA A 87 6.72 11.13 22.49
N THR A 88 7.47 10.55 23.43
CA THR A 88 7.55 9.09 23.59
C THR A 88 6.22 8.50 24.01
N LYS A 89 5.49 9.15 24.92
CA LYS A 89 4.15 8.71 25.31
C LYS A 89 3.16 8.77 24.15
N GLN A 90 3.14 9.88 23.39
CA GLN A 90 2.30 10.00 22.19
C GLN A 90 2.63 8.94 21.15
N ALA A 91 3.91 8.67 20.90
CA ALA A 91 4.35 7.62 19.98
C ALA A 91 3.92 6.23 20.46
N GLN A 92 4.01 5.94 21.77
CA GLN A 92 3.53 4.69 22.35
C GLN A 92 2.02 4.54 22.24
N ASP A 93 1.25 5.59 22.55
CA ASP A 93 -0.20 5.61 22.45
C ASP A 93 -0.64 5.38 20.99
N TYR A 94 0.01 6.06 20.04
CA TYR A 94 -0.23 5.88 18.61
C TYR A 94 0.11 4.46 18.15
N ALA A 95 1.27 3.93 18.54
CA ALA A 95 1.66 2.55 18.20
C ALA A 95 0.67 1.52 18.78
N ALA A 96 0.18 1.74 19.99
CA ALA A 96 -0.85 0.90 20.61
C ALA A 96 -2.18 0.96 19.83
N GLN A 97 -2.61 2.15 19.41
CA GLN A 97 -3.82 2.33 18.59
C GLN A 97 -3.70 1.64 17.24
N VAL A 98 -2.59 1.84 16.51
CA VAL A 98 -2.36 1.19 15.21
C VAL A 98 -2.34 -0.32 15.36
N LYS A 99 -1.70 -0.84 16.42
CA LYS A 99 -1.70 -2.28 16.69
C LYS A 99 -3.13 -2.80 16.94
N GLN A 100 -3.92 -2.11 17.77
CA GLN A 100 -5.31 -2.49 18.02
C GLN A 100 -6.15 -2.49 16.74
N GLN A 101 -6.02 -1.46 15.91
CA GLN A 101 -6.71 -1.38 14.63
C GLN A 101 -6.28 -2.50 13.68
N ALA A 102 -4.99 -2.80 13.59
CA ALA A 102 -4.48 -3.90 12.78
C ALA A 102 -4.99 -5.26 13.27
N ASP A 103 -5.01 -5.49 14.59
CA ASP A 103 -5.52 -6.71 15.20
C ASP A 103 -7.04 -6.86 14.93
N GLU A 104 -7.80 -5.77 15.00
CA GLU A 104 -9.23 -5.75 14.69
C GLU A 104 -9.51 -6.02 13.21
N GLN A 105 -8.79 -5.35 12.31
CA GLN A 105 -8.90 -5.59 10.86
C GLN A 105 -8.52 -7.03 10.50
N ALA A 106 -7.43 -7.57 11.06
CA ALA A 106 -7.04 -8.96 10.87
C ALA A 106 -8.15 -9.91 11.35
N ARG A 107 -8.79 -9.61 12.48
CA ARG A 107 -9.93 -10.40 12.99
C ARG A 107 -11.13 -10.34 12.05
N ILE A 108 -11.46 -9.18 11.50
CA ILE A 108 -12.56 -9.04 10.54
C ILE A 108 -12.26 -9.85 9.28
N ILE A 109 -11.07 -9.69 8.69
CA ILE A 109 -10.67 -10.40 7.46
C ILE A 109 -10.68 -11.91 7.68
N THR A 110 -10.11 -12.39 8.80
CA THR A 110 -10.11 -13.83 9.12
C THR A 110 -11.54 -14.36 9.31
N SER A 111 -12.40 -13.62 10.01
CA SER A 111 -13.80 -14.03 10.20
C SER A 111 -14.60 -14.07 8.88
N ALA A 112 -14.37 -13.10 7.98
CA ALA A 112 -15.01 -13.06 6.67
C ALA A 112 -14.50 -14.20 5.77
N ALA A 113 -13.19 -14.46 5.78
CA ALA A 113 -12.60 -15.58 5.06
C ALA A 113 -13.13 -16.93 5.57
N GLU A 114 -13.26 -17.11 6.89
CA GLU A 114 -13.86 -18.30 7.48
C GLU A 114 -15.34 -18.47 7.10
N ALA A 115 -16.12 -17.38 7.05
CA ALA A 115 -17.51 -17.41 6.63
C ALA A 115 -17.63 -17.84 5.15
N LYS A 116 -16.86 -17.21 4.25
CA LYS A 116 -16.80 -17.56 2.83
C LYS A 116 -16.31 -18.99 2.60
N ALA A 117 -15.34 -19.45 3.38
CA ALA A 117 -14.89 -20.84 3.33
C ALA A 117 -16.02 -21.82 3.74
N LYS A 118 -16.81 -21.49 4.77
CA LYS A 118 -17.96 -22.33 5.16
C LYS A 118 -19.05 -22.37 4.10
N GLU A 119 -19.33 -21.22 3.49
CA GLU A 119 -20.30 -21.10 2.41
C GLU A 119 -19.89 -21.92 1.18
N THR A 120 -18.67 -21.75 0.68
CA THR A 120 -18.15 -22.53 -0.44
C THR A 120 -18.15 -24.04 -0.16
N ILE A 121 -17.82 -24.47 1.07
CA ILE A 121 -17.93 -25.89 1.45
C ILE A 121 -19.38 -26.38 1.38
N LYS A 122 -20.35 -25.55 1.77
CA LYS A 122 -21.77 -25.88 1.68
C LYS A 122 -22.21 -26.00 0.22
N GLU A 123 -21.83 -25.07 -0.64
CA GLU A 123 -22.11 -25.11 -2.09
C GLU A 123 -21.48 -26.33 -2.76
N ILE A 124 -20.23 -26.66 -2.45
CA ILE A 124 -19.56 -27.88 -2.95
C ILE A 124 -20.31 -29.13 -2.48
N ARG A 125 -20.82 -29.15 -1.25
CA ARG A 125 -21.60 -30.28 -0.74
C ARG A 125 -22.92 -30.44 -1.49
N GLU A 126 -23.62 -29.34 -1.74
CA GLU A 126 -24.90 -29.33 -2.46
C GLU A 126 -24.72 -29.72 -3.94
N SER A 127 -23.72 -29.15 -4.62
CA SER A 127 -23.37 -29.51 -6.00
C SER A 127 -22.94 -30.97 -6.11
N MET A 128 -22.15 -31.49 -5.16
CA MET A 128 -21.78 -32.90 -5.12
C MET A 128 -23.01 -33.80 -4.94
N GLN A 129 -23.94 -33.44 -4.06
CA GLN A 129 -25.20 -34.18 -3.91
C GLN A 129 -26.04 -34.15 -5.19
N SER A 130 -26.11 -33.00 -5.87
CA SER A 130 -26.79 -32.87 -7.16
C SER A 130 -26.16 -33.76 -8.23
N LEU A 131 -24.82 -33.79 -8.30
CA LEU A 131 -24.07 -34.63 -9.22
C LEU A 131 -24.28 -36.13 -8.97
N VAL A 132 -24.35 -36.55 -7.69
CA VAL A 132 -24.70 -37.93 -7.35
C VAL A 132 -26.10 -38.29 -7.83
N ARG A 133 -27.09 -37.40 -7.62
CA ARG A 133 -28.47 -37.62 -8.09
C ARG A 133 -28.56 -37.70 -9.61
N SER A 134 -27.83 -36.84 -10.33
CA SER A 134 -27.83 -36.88 -11.80
C SER A 134 -27.14 -38.14 -12.33
N TYR A 135 -26.08 -38.61 -11.66
CA TYR A 135 -25.43 -39.88 -11.98
C TYR A 135 -26.36 -41.08 -11.76
N ASP A 136 -27.08 -41.13 -10.64
CA ASP A 136 -28.07 -42.17 -10.36
C ASP A 136 -29.19 -42.16 -11.42
N GLY A 137 -29.71 -40.97 -11.79
CA GLY A 137 -30.69 -40.83 -12.87
C GLY A 137 -30.16 -41.32 -14.23
N LEU A 138 -28.89 -41.05 -14.54
CA LEU A 138 -28.26 -41.55 -15.76
C LEU A 138 -28.10 -43.09 -15.74
N LEU A 139 -27.78 -43.68 -14.58
CA LEU A 139 -27.76 -45.13 -14.42
C LEU A 139 -29.14 -45.75 -14.66
N GLU A 140 -30.21 -45.14 -14.14
CA GLU A 140 -31.58 -45.58 -14.38
C GLU A 140 -31.95 -45.47 -15.87
N GLN A 141 -31.60 -44.37 -16.54
CA GLN A 141 -31.79 -44.20 -17.98
C GLN A 141 -31.02 -45.25 -18.78
N ARG A 142 -29.77 -45.53 -18.42
CA ARG A 142 -28.97 -46.61 -19.02
C ARG A 142 -29.66 -47.96 -18.85
N GLU A 143 -30.18 -48.28 -17.66
CA GLU A 143 -30.93 -49.52 -17.46
C GLU A 143 -32.19 -49.59 -18.31
N ALA A 144 -32.93 -48.49 -18.42
CA ALA A 144 -34.12 -48.40 -19.25
C ALA A 144 -33.80 -48.64 -20.73
N LEU A 145 -32.70 -48.07 -21.23
CA LEU A 145 -32.21 -48.30 -22.60
C LEU A 145 -31.78 -49.76 -22.82
N VAL A 146 -31.09 -50.38 -21.85
CA VAL A 146 -30.72 -51.79 -21.95
C VAL A 146 -31.98 -52.68 -21.97
N LYS A 147 -32.97 -52.37 -21.13
CA LYS A 147 -34.27 -53.06 -21.11
C LYS A 147 -35.02 -52.87 -22.43
N SER A 148 -35.04 -51.67 -23.00
CA SER A 148 -35.70 -51.38 -24.27
C SER A 148 -34.99 -52.06 -25.44
N LEU A 149 -33.65 -52.04 -25.48
CA LEU A 149 -32.85 -52.74 -26.48
C LEU A 149 -33.08 -54.25 -26.41
N LYS A 150 -33.13 -54.83 -25.20
CA LYS A 150 -33.48 -56.24 -25.00
C LYS A 150 -34.90 -56.55 -25.50
N ARG A 151 -35.85 -55.65 -25.30
CA ARG A 151 -37.22 -55.81 -25.80
C ARG A 151 -37.25 -55.76 -27.32
N VAL A 152 -36.57 -54.79 -27.94
CA VAL A 152 -36.50 -54.63 -29.40
C VAL A 152 -35.79 -55.82 -30.04
N SER A 153 -34.70 -56.32 -29.45
CA SER A 153 -34.02 -57.50 -29.98
C SER A 153 -34.89 -58.76 -29.87
N GLN A 154 -35.62 -58.93 -28.76
CA GLN A 154 -36.59 -60.02 -28.64
C GLN A 154 -37.72 -59.89 -29.67
N ASP A 155 -38.22 -58.69 -29.91
CA ASP A 155 -39.26 -58.43 -30.91
C ASP A 155 -38.76 -58.67 -32.34
N ALA A 156 -37.52 -58.27 -32.65
CA ALA A 156 -36.86 -58.56 -33.91
C ALA A 156 -36.64 -60.07 -34.10
N LEU A 157 -36.25 -60.81 -33.06
CA LEU A 157 -36.16 -62.27 -33.10
C LEU A 157 -37.53 -62.89 -33.37
N ASN A 158 -38.58 -62.44 -32.68
CA ASN A 158 -39.95 -62.92 -32.91
C ASN A 158 -40.43 -62.61 -34.35
N GLN A 159 -40.09 -61.43 -34.89
CA GLN A 159 -40.39 -61.06 -36.28
C GLN A 159 -39.64 -61.94 -37.29
N ILE A 160 -38.37 -62.27 -37.02
CA ILE A 160 -37.59 -63.19 -37.85
C ILE A 160 -38.24 -64.58 -37.82
N GLU A 161 -38.57 -65.11 -36.65
CA GLU A 161 -39.26 -66.41 -36.53
C GLU A 161 -40.60 -66.42 -37.27
N LEU A 162 -41.39 -65.35 -37.14
CA LEU A 162 -42.64 -65.17 -37.87
C LEU A 162 -42.39 -65.11 -39.38
N SER A 163 -41.37 -64.38 -39.82
CA SER A 163 -41.00 -64.26 -41.23
C SER A 163 -40.51 -65.59 -41.80
N ASP A 164 -39.71 -66.36 -41.07
CA ASP A 164 -39.27 -67.71 -41.45
C ASP A 164 -40.50 -68.62 -41.60
N ALA A 165 -41.45 -68.55 -40.68
CA ALA A 165 -42.73 -69.26 -40.80
C ALA A 165 -43.54 -68.82 -42.03
N HIS A 166 -43.52 -67.52 -42.39
CA HIS A 166 -44.11 -67.04 -43.64
C HIS A 166 -43.35 -67.54 -44.87
N PHE A 167 -42.02 -67.55 -44.85
CA PHE A 167 -41.17 -68.08 -45.93
C PHE A 167 -41.43 -69.56 -46.18
N PHE A 168 -41.56 -70.39 -45.14
CA PHE A 168 -41.91 -71.80 -45.30
C PHE A 168 -43.31 -72.03 -45.88
N ARG A 169 -44.23 -71.05 -45.76
CA ARG A 169 -45.58 -71.10 -46.34
C ARG A 169 -45.64 -70.58 -47.77
N ILE A 170 -44.61 -69.88 -48.25
CA ILE A 170 -44.53 -69.41 -49.64
C ILE A 170 -44.14 -70.60 -50.53
N ASP A 171 -45.14 -71.25 -51.13
CA ASP A 171 -44.93 -72.23 -52.20
C ASP A 171 -44.69 -71.48 -53.52
N ALA A 172 -43.45 -71.51 -54.02
CA ALA A 172 -43.08 -70.87 -55.29
C ALA A 172 -43.98 -71.32 -56.46
N LYS A 173 -44.50 -72.55 -56.40
CA LYS A 173 -45.41 -73.09 -57.44
C LYS A 173 -46.83 -72.51 -57.34
N ALA A 174 -47.26 -72.02 -56.17
CA ALA A 174 -48.57 -71.38 -56.01
C ALA A 174 -48.59 -69.99 -56.67
N TYR A 175 -47.53 -69.20 -56.51
CA TYR A 175 -47.39 -67.92 -57.21
C TYR A 175 -47.25 -68.09 -58.72
N GLN A 176 -46.60 -69.17 -59.17
CA GLN A 176 -46.50 -69.49 -60.60
C GLN A 176 -47.86 -69.84 -61.21
N ARG A 177 -48.75 -70.51 -60.46
CA ARG A 177 -50.15 -70.74 -60.86
C ARG A 177 -50.99 -69.46 -60.86
N ALA A 178 -50.80 -68.58 -59.89
CA ALA A 178 -51.49 -67.28 -59.85
C ALA A 178 -51.08 -66.38 -61.03
N ILE A 179 -49.83 -66.43 -61.47
CA ILE A 179 -49.36 -65.72 -62.67
C ILE A 179 -49.99 -66.32 -63.94
N GLU A 180 -50.10 -67.66 -64.04
CA GLU A 180 -50.82 -68.30 -65.15
C GLU A 180 -52.33 -67.98 -65.16
N GLU A 181 -53.00 -67.95 -64.01
CA GLU A 181 -54.40 -67.52 -63.92
C GLU A 181 -54.60 -66.04 -64.26
N LEU A 182 -53.71 -65.15 -63.82
CA LEU A 182 -53.76 -63.73 -64.16
C LEU A 182 -53.56 -63.49 -65.67
N SER A 183 -52.75 -64.34 -66.33
CA SER A 183 -52.60 -64.34 -67.79
C SER A 183 -53.83 -64.87 -68.55
N ARG A 184 -54.66 -65.70 -67.91
CA ARG A 184 -55.90 -66.26 -68.49
C ARG A 184 -57.12 -65.39 -68.23
N SER A 185 -57.11 -64.58 -67.18
CA SER A 185 -58.17 -63.62 -66.88
C SER A 185 -57.90 -62.30 -67.60
N SER A 186 -58.61 -62.05 -68.70
CA SER A 186 -58.59 -60.79 -69.45
C SER A 186 -59.20 -59.63 -68.65
N HIS A 187 -58.56 -59.19 -67.56
CA HIS A 187 -59.05 -58.13 -66.67
C HIS A 187 -58.78 -56.69 -67.16
N PHE A 188 -58.35 -56.52 -68.41
CA PHE A 188 -58.29 -55.22 -69.09
C PHE A 188 -59.16 -55.23 -70.36
N THR A 189 -60.46 -55.36 -70.18
CA THR A 189 -61.45 -55.01 -71.21
C THR A 189 -62.09 -53.67 -70.88
N VAL A 190 -62.16 -52.79 -71.89
CA VAL A 190 -62.60 -51.38 -71.85
C VAL A 190 -63.98 -51.15 -71.18
N ALA A 191 -64.78 -52.19 -70.98
CA ALA A 191 -66.10 -52.11 -70.33
C ALA A 191 -66.07 -51.87 -68.80
N ASN A 192 -64.96 -52.12 -68.09
CA ASN A 192 -64.89 -52.01 -66.63
C ASN A 192 -64.19 -50.73 -66.10
N ILE A 193 -63.92 -49.76 -66.97
CA ILE A 193 -63.23 -48.52 -66.59
C ILE A 193 -64.19 -47.58 -65.80
N SER A 194 -65.50 -47.70 -66.01
CA SER A 194 -66.50 -46.82 -65.37
C SER A 194 -66.73 -47.11 -63.88
N THR A 195 -66.32 -48.28 -63.37
CA THR A 195 -66.54 -48.69 -61.98
C THR A 195 -65.35 -48.41 -61.05
N LEU A 196 -64.21 -47.95 -61.60
CA LEU A 196 -63.01 -47.63 -60.81
C LEU A 196 -62.90 -46.15 -60.44
N ALA A 197 -63.71 -45.27 -61.06
CA ALA A 197 -63.66 -43.82 -60.85
C ALA A 197 -64.48 -43.32 -59.63
N THR A 198 -65.21 -44.20 -58.93
CA THR A 198 -66.20 -43.82 -57.90
C THR A 198 -65.79 -44.10 -56.46
N GLN A 199 -64.54 -44.48 -56.19
CA GLN A 199 -64.06 -44.68 -54.81
C GLN A 199 -62.78 -43.87 -54.56
N ALA A 200 -62.97 -42.67 -54.01
CA ALA A 200 -61.93 -41.88 -53.36
C ALA A 200 -62.24 -41.76 -51.86
N PRO A 201 -61.25 -41.84 -50.96
CA PRO A 201 -61.36 -41.29 -49.61
C PRO A 201 -60.66 -39.92 -49.50
N SER A 202 -61.36 -38.98 -48.86
CA SER A 202 -60.91 -37.66 -48.42
C SER A 202 -60.11 -37.72 -47.11
N VAL A 203 -59.03 -36.94 -47.01
CA VAL A 203 -58.23 -36.73 -45.79
C VAL A 203 -58.73 -35.46 -45.07
N PRO A 204 -58.96 -35.46 -43.74
CA PRO A 204 -59.27 -34.25 -42.99
C PRO A 204 -58.00 -33.49 -42.56
N HIS A 205 -57.99 -32.17 -42.74
CA HIS A 205 -56.98 -31.26 -42.15
C HIS A 205 -57.46 -30.82 -40.76
N THR A 206 -56.57 -30.95 -39.77
CA THR A 206 -56.67 -30.38 -38.42
C THR A 206 -56.31 -28.89 -38.45
N GLU A 207 -57.04 -28.10 -37.67
CA GLU A 207 -56.91 -26.65 -37.48
C GLU A 207 -55.60 -26.30 -36.76
N ASP A 208 -54.82 -25.37 -37.33
CA ASP A 208 -53.69 -24.70 -36.66
C ASP A 208 -54.23 -23.48 -35.88
N GLU A 209 -53.83 -23.33 -34.61
CA GLU A 209 -54.08 -22.11 -33.81
C GLU A 209 -53.31 -20.89 -34.36
N PRO A 210 -53.86 -19.67 -34.24
CA PRO A 210 -53.26 -18.47 -34.83
C PRO A 210 -52.08 -17.93 -33.99
N ALA A 211 -51.01 -17.57 -34.68
CA ALA A 211 -49.74 -17.05 -34.16
C ALA A 211 -49.83 -15.69 -33.42
N GLU A 212 -51.01 -15.09 -33.30
CA GLU A 212 -51.17 -13.76 -32.68
C GLU A 212 -51.11 -13.77 -31.16
N GLN A 213 -51.31 -14.93 -30.50
CA GLN A 213 -51.25 -15.01 -29.03
C GLN A 213 -49.82 -14.98 -28.46
N PHE A 214 -48.80 -15.28 -29.28
CA PHE A 214 -47.41 -15.37 -28.82
C PHE A 214 -46.69 -14.00 -28.82
N GLU A 215 -47.15 -13.05 -29.65
CA GLU A 215 -46.56 -11.70 -29.72
C GLU A 215 -47.06 -10.77 -28.60
N ASP A 216 -48.31 -10.94 -28.15
CA ASP A 216 -48.88 -10.15 -27.03
C ASP A 216 -48.28 -10.56 -25.66
N ASP A 217 -47.95 -11.84 -25.46
CA ASP A 217 -47.32 -12.32 -24.21
C ASP A 217 -45.84 -11.91 -24.08
N MET A 218 -45.13 -11.74 -25.21
CA MET A 218 -43.73 -11.26 -25.19
C MET A 218 -43.61 -9.76 -25.01
N SER A 219 -44.58 -8.97 -25.48
CA SER A 219 -44.54 -7.51 -25.38
C SER A 219 -45.01 -6.97 -24.02
N THR A 220 -45.68 -7.79 -23.21
CA THR A 220 -46.21 -7.42 -21.89
C THR A 220 -45.38 -7.97 -20.71
N ALA A 221 -44.31 -8.72 -20.98
CA ALA A 221 -43.40 -9.21 -19.96
C ALA A 221 -42.60 -8.05 -19.34
N HIS A 222 -42.99 -7.62 -18.14
CA HIS A 222 -42.23 -6.70 -17.31
C HIS A 222 -41.45 -7.48 -16.25
N LEU A 223 -40.21 -7.06 -15.98
CA LEU A 223 -39.40 -7.61 -14.90
C LEU A 223 -40.08 -7.35 -13.55
N GLU A 224 -40.00 -8.31 -12.63
CA GLU A 224 -40.54 -8.15 -11.28
C GLU A 224 -39.82 -6.97 -10.58
N GLU A 225 -40.55 -6.15 -9.80
CA GLU A 225 -40.05 -4.90 -9.20
C GLU A 225 -38.72 -5.09 -8.43
N ASP A 226 -38.60 -6.20 -7.70
CA ASP A 226 -37.38 -6.58 -6.97
C ASP A 226 -36.18 -6.80 -7.91
N THR A 227 -36.41 -7.40 -9.09
CA THR A 227 -35.35 -7.63 -10.09
C THR A 227 -34.93 -6.35 -10.79
N GLN A 228 -35.87 -5.41 -10.97
CA GLN A 228 -35.58 -4.10 -11.54
C GLN A 228 -34.75 -3.25 -10.56
N GLU A 229 -35.08 -3.25 -9.27
CA GLU A 229 -34.26 -2.60 -8.23
C GLU A 229 -32.84 -3.19 -8.15
N THR A 230 -32.68 -4.50 -8.34
CA THR A 230 -31.34 -5.11 -8.30
C THR A 230 -30.48 -4.70 -9.50
N VAL A 231 -31.11 -4.56 -10.67
CA VAL A 231 -30.42 -4.11 -11.89
C VAL A 231 -30.03 -2.64 -11.78
N ASP A 232 -30.92 -1.79 -11.28
CA ASP A 232 -30.64 -0.36 -11.07
C ASP A 232 -29.55 -0.14 -10.01
N ALA A 233 -29.54 -0.95 -8.94
CA ALA A 233 -28.49 -0.89 -7.91
C ALA A 233 -27.11 -1.30 -8.47
N LEU A 234 -27.07 -2.35 -9.30
CA LEU A 234 -25.84 -2.80 -9.93
C LEU A 234 -25.32 -1.78 -10.96
N GLN A 235 -26.24 -1.11 -11.66
CA GLN A 235 -25.90 -0.05 -12.61
C GLN A 235 -25.31 1.18 -11.90
N HIS A 236 -25.88 1.58 -10.76
CA HIS A 236 -25.35 2.66 -9.94
C HIS A 236 -23.97 2.31 -9.33
N GLU A 237 -23.74 1.04 -8.96
CA GLU A 237 -22.44 0.57 -8.45
C GLU A 237 -21.35 0.62 -9.55
N LEU A 238 -21.71 0.29 -10.79
CA LEU A 238 -20.82 0.35 -11.95
C LEU A 238 -20.50 1.80 -12.41
N GLU A 239 -21.43 2.73 -12.22
CA GLU A 239 -21.23 4.17 -12.44
C GLU A 239 -20.30 4.77 -11.37
N GLU A 240 -20.39 4.32 -10.11
CA GLU A 240 -19.52 4.76 -9.01
C GLU A 240 -18.08 4.25 -9.15
N GLU A 241 -17.88 3.06 -9.75
CA GLU A 241 -16.55 2.53 -10.10
C GLU A 241 -15.95 3.13 -11.39
N GLY A 242 -16.66 4.04 -12.07
CA GLY A 242 -16.16 4.75 -13.26
C GLY A 242 -16.00 3.87 -14.50
N ILE A 243 -16.79 2.79 -14.59
CA ILE A 243 -16.72 1.80 -15.69
C ILE A 243 -17.71 2.16 -16.83
N LEU A 244 -18.66 3.08 -16.60
CA LEU A 244 -19.65 3.52 -17.57
C LEU A 244 -19.54 5.04 -17.83
N ASP A 245 -19.32 5.43 -19.09
CA ASP A 245 -19.47 6.82 -19.55
C ASP A 245 -20.97 7.15 -19.74
N PRO A 246 -21.44 8.36 -19.39
CA PRO A 246 -22.84 8.71 -19.53
C PRO A 246 -23.20 9.01 -20.99
N GLU A 247 -24.16 8.23 -21.50
CA GLU A 247 -24.97 8.45 -22.71
C GLU A 247 -24.22 8.87 -24.00
N GLU A 248 -23.79 7.89 -24.80
CA GLU A 248 -23.53 8.12 -26.23
C GLU A 248 -24.74 7.72 -27.09
N GLU A 249 -25.25 8.72 -27.81
CA GLU A 249 -26.19 8.65 -28.92
C GLU A 249 -25.80 7.57 -29.94
N SER A 250 -26.81 6.80 -30.37
CA SER A 250 -26.70 5.74 -31.38
C SER A 250 -26.01 6.19 -32.68
N VAL A 251 -24.90 5.53 -33.04
CA VAL A 251 -24.31 5.58 -34.39
C VAL A 251 -24.40 4.19 -35.03
N PRO A 252 -24.96 4.03 -36.26
CA PRO A 252 -25.13 2.73 -36.89
C PRO A 252 -23.80 2.09 -37.31
N LEU A 253 -23.64 0.79 -37.02
CA LEU A 253 -22.54 -0.06 -37.49
C LEU A 253 -22.70 -0.38 -38.98
N GLU A 254 -21.69 -0.02 -39.79
CA GLU A 254 -21.47 -0.60 -41.12
C GLU A 254 -20.67 -1.90 -40.99
N GLU A 255 -21.18 -2.97 -41.61
CA GLU A 255 -20.52 -4.27 -41.75
C GLU A 255 -19.47 -4.23 -42.88
N GLU A 256 -18.25 -4.71 -42.63
CA GLU A 256 -17.30 -5.14 -43.68
C GLU A 256 -16.51 -6.38 -43.20
N PRO A 257 -16.07 -7.26 -44.12
CA PRO A 257 -16.03 -8.70 -43.88
C PRO A 257 -14.65 -9.26 -43.49
N VAL A 258 -14.72 -10.45 -42.91
CA VAL A 258 -13.61 -11.31 -42.48
C VAL A 258 -12.76 -11.76 -43.68
N ALA A 259 -11.45 -11.52 -43.66
CA ALA A 259 -10.50 -12.07 -44.62
C ALA A 259 -9.44 -12.93 -43.91
N ALA A 260 -9.15 -14.05 -44.56
CA ALA A 260 -8.46 -15.24 -44.08
C ALA A 260 -7.02 -15.03 -43.60
N MET A 261 -6.66 -15.80 -42.58
CA MET A 261 -5.28 -16.13 -42.21
C MET A 261 -4.64 -16.99 -43.31
N GLU A 262 -3.48 -16.57 -43.79
CA GLU A 262 -2.48 -17.46 -44.40
C GLU A 262 -1.16 -17.29 -43.63
N GLU A 263 -0.62 -18.42 -43.17
CA GLU A 263 0.75 -18.56 -42.65
C GLU A 263 1.76 -18.47 -43.79
N GLU A 264 2.83 -17.70 -43.61
CA GLU A 264 4.13 -18.07 -44.19
C GLU A 264 5.29 -17.56 -43.31
N ILE A 265 6.22 -18.47 -43.06
CA ILE A 265 7.39 -18.37 -42.19
C ILE A 265 8.62 -18.21 -43.10
N MET A 266 9.49 -17.21 -42.91
CA MET A 266 10.96 -17.39 -42.96
C MET A 266 11.78 -16.10 -42.73
N GLU A 267 12.72 -16.22 -41.78
CA GLU A 267 14.15 -15.81 -41.80
C GLU A 267 14.55 -14.32 -41.95
N THR A 268 14.92 -13.66 -40.84
CA THR A 268 16.29 -13.39 -40.30
C THR A 268 17.02 -12.20 -40.93
N GLU A 269 17.30 -11.15 -40.15
CA GLU A 269 18.67 -10.69 -39.80
C GLU A 269 18.65 -9.49 -38.83
N ASP A 270 19.57 -9.55 -37.87
CA ASP A 270 20.22 -8.48 -37.08
C ASP A 270 19.43 -7.42 -36.29
N SER A 271 19.46 -7.56 -34.97
CA SER A 271 20.12 -6.57 -34.07
C SER A 271 20.14 -7.07 -32.61
N GLU A 272 21.35 -7.20 -32.04
CA GLU A 272 21.59 -7.44 -30.61
C GLU A 272 21.03 -6.29 -29.75
N PRO A 273 20.44 -6.55 -28.56
CA PRO A 273 20.37 -5.56 -27.51
C PRO A 273 21.44 -5.82 -26.45
N GLU A 274 22.27 -4.80 -26.22
CA GLU A 274 23.20 -4.68 -25.09
C GLU A 274 22.46 -4.89 -23.76
N ILE A 275 22.96 -5.85 -22.97
CA ILE A 275 22.56 -6.06 -21.58
C ILE A 275 23.47 -5.18 -20.72
N HIS A 276 22.91 -4.13 -20.12
CA HIS A 276 23.56 -3.44 -19.01
C HIS A 276 23.25 -4.17 -17.70
N GLU A 277 24.18 -5.02 -17.27
CA GLU A 277 24.26 -5.55 -15.91
C GLU A 277 24.71 -4.43 -14.95
N GLU A 278 23.84 -4.02 -14.02
CA GLU A 278 24.28 -3.27 -12.84
C GLU A 278 24.88 -4.23 -11.79
N GLU A 279 26.21 -4.32 -11.83
CA GLU A 279 27.05 -4.95 -10.82
C GLU A 279 26.94 -4.19 -9.47
N ILE A 280 26.23 -4.75 -8.49
CA ILE A 280 26.33 -4.32 -7.09
C ILE A 280 27.66 -4.81 -6.52
N LYS A 281 28.71 -3.98 -6.66
CA LYS A 281 30.00 -4.18 -5.98
C LYS A 281 29.91 -3.81 -4.50
N GLN A 282 30.00 -4.84 -3.67
CA GLN A 282 30.25 -4.77 -2.22
C GLN A 282 31.51 -3.92 -1.93
N LYS A 283 31.38 -2.94 -1.02
CA LYS A 283 32.50 -2.32 -0.31
C LYS A 283 32.39 -2.64 1.19
N PRO A 284 33.53 -2.81 1.88
CA PRO A 284 33.58 -3.39 3.21
C PRO A 284 33.04 -2.44 4.28
N VAL A 285 32.44 -3.05 5.29
CA VAL A 285 32.07 -2.48 6.58
C VAL A 285 33.25 -1.71 7.17
N ASN A 286 33.09 -0.39 7.32
CA ASN A 286 34.01 0.45 8.07
C ASN A 286 33.31 0.84 9.38
N THR A 287 33.81 0.28 10.47
CA THR A 287 33.41 0.51 11.86
C THR A 287 33.52 2.01 12.20
N PRO A 288 32.57 2.62 12.94
CA PRO A 288 32.77 3.97 13.46
C PRO A 288 33.91 3.97 14.50
N PRO A 289 34.80 4.97 14.54
CA PRO A 289 35.80 5.06 15.60
C PRO A 289 35.11 5.29 16.94
N GLN A 290 35.44 4.46 17.92
CA GLN A 290 35.22 4.73 19.33
C GLN A 290 35.83 6.09 19.67
N ALA A 291 35.00 7.04 20.11
CA ALA A 291 35.46 8.24 20.77
C ALA A 291 36.16 7.84 22.07
N GLN A 292 37.49 7.88 22.07
CA GLN A 292 38.28 7.84 23.28
C GLN A 292 37.98 9.11 24.07
N THR A 293 37.36 8.92 25.23
CA THR A 293 37.33 9.88 26.32
C THR A 293 38.76 10.06 26.84
N GLU A 294 39.51 10.99 26.25
CA GLU A 294 40.66 11.60 26.94
C GLU A 294 40.16 12.77 27.78
N SER A 295 40.09 12.54 29.09
CA SER A 295 39.93 13.56 30.11
C SER A 295 41.14 14.50 30.11
N LYS A 296 41.10 15.58 29.33
CA LYS A 296 41.93 16.75 29.60
C LYS A 296 41.31 17.50 30.77
N LYS A 297 41.82 17.22 31.97
CA LYS A 297 41.64 18.07 33.15
C LYS A 297 41.98 19.51 32.75
N SER A 298 41.02 20.40 32.97
CA SER A 298 41.23 21.83 33.03
C SER A 298 42.26 22.14 34.13
N ASN A 299 43.50 22.45 33.76
CA ASN A 299 44.31 23.32 34.59
C ASN A 299 43.81 24.75 34.32
N GLY A 300 42.78 25.14 35.05
CA GLY A 300 42.48 26.55 35.29
C GLY A 300 43.58 27.12 36.18
N GLY A 301 44.74 27.41 35.59
CA GLY A 301 45.79 28.19 36.22
C GLY A 301 45.35 29.65 36.19
N SER A 302 44.97 30.16 37.35
CA SER A 302 44.78 31.59 37.56
C SER A 302 46.09 32.30 37.22
N PHE A 303 46.00 33.32 36.36
CA PHE A 303 47.13 34.18 35.98
C PHE A 303 47.81 34.87 37.17
N PHE A 304 47.18 34.86 38.36
CA PHE A 304 47.69 35.47 39.58
C PHE A 304 48.48 34.52 40.51
N ASP A 305 48.57 33.22 40.21
CA ASP A 305 49.35 32.28 41.04
C ASP A 305 50.87 32.37 40.81
N ASP A 306 51.33 33.08 39.77
CA ASP A 306 52.74 33.18 39.38
C ASP A 306 53.44 34.49 39.83
N ILE A 307 52.82 35.30 40.70
CA ILE A 307 53.37 36.60 41.16
C ILE A 307 53.61 36.65 42.69
N ASP A 308 54.09 35.55 43.28
CA ASP A 308 54.64 35.56 44.65
C ASP A 308 56.01 34.85 44.72
#